data_AF-A0A447PKQ6-F1
#
_entry.id   AF-A0A447PKQ6-F1
#
_cell.length_a   1.000
_cell.length_b   1.000
_cell.length_c   1.000
_cell.angle_alpha   90.00
_cell.angle_beta   90.00
_cell.angle_gamma   90.00
#
_symmetry.space_group_name_H-M   'P 1'
#
loop_
_entity.id
_entity.type
_entity.pdbx_description
1 polymer ?
#
loop_
_entity_poly.entity_id
_entity_poly.type
_entity_poly.pdbx_seq_one_letter_code
_entity_poly.pdbx_strand_id
1 'polypeptide(L)'
;MSRYFWMYYLLGLCSFTSQATLIPPPGFESLLEGQTEQIEVLLPGHSLGLFPVVVKPDTVQFMSPLMVLESSGLAALPAAERQKALAALSRPLLRNSNLVCGVSEAKDSSECGYVATDKEDVAVIFDENNGQLSLFLNRDWLPDEERRDKRWLTPTPEGVSAFIHRQTLYLSDDLHSRNMTLNGSGALGLGDGRYLGGNWAAIWNQSEHYNNSQTWFDNLFVRQDLGNQYYLQAGRMDQRNLSSATGGDFGFSLLPLSRFDGLRTGTTQAYVNHEVDQNATPVMVQVTRNARIDIYRGSELLGSQFLTPGMHTLDTHSLPPGSYPLALRIYEDGILRRTESQPFSKGVIASVHRPSGLFRAGRKIPGIKPAIMTVRLSWLPDSELGCGKISV
;
A
#
# COMPACT_ATOMS: atom_id res chain seq x y z
N MET A 1 -25.57 -18.07 -75.07
CA MET A 1 -24.44 -18.77 -75.72
C MET A 1 -23.19 -18.46 -74.90
N SER A 2 -22.97 -19.23 -73.83
CA SER A 2 -22.02 -20.35 -73.75
C SER A 2 -20.57 -19.87 -73.66
N ARG A 3 -19.96 -19.97 -72.47
CA ARG A 3 -18.92 -20.98 -72.16
C ARG A 3 -18.15 -20.63 -70.86
N TYR A 4 -17.77 -21.69 -70.14
CA TYR A 4 -16.76 -21.79 -69.07
C TYR A 4 -17.12 -21.29 -67.65
N PHE A 5 -17.75 -22.17 -66.87
CA PHE A 5 -17.64 -22.14 -65.40
C PHE A 5 -17.65 -23.56 -64.83
N TRP A 6 -16.59 -24.33 -65.12
CA TRP A 6 -16.32 -25.66 -64.57
C TRP A 6 -14.81 -25.79 -64.36
N MET A 7 -14.30 -25.50 -63.16
CA MET A 7 -13.11 -26.11 -62.53
C MET A 7 -12.93 -25.53 -61.12
N TYR A 8 -12.25 -26.26 -60.22
CA TYR A 8 -12.12 -26.09 -58.75
C TYR A 8 -13.31 -26.70 -57.99
N TYR A 9 -13.51 -28.02 -57.99
CA TYR A 9 -12.63 -29.09 -57.49
C TYR A 9 -12.22 -28.92 -56.02
N LEU A 10 -13.09 -29.42 -55.13
CA LEU A 10 -12.77 -30.41 -54.10
C LEU A 10 -11.37 -30.34 -53.49
N LEU A 11 -11.21 -29.58 -52.41
CA LEU A 11 -10.26 -29.87 -51.34
C LEU A 11 -10.94 -29.56 -50.00
N GLY A 12 -11.70 -30.54 -49.52
CA GLY A 12 -12.18 -30.59 -48.14
C GLY A 12 -10.98 -30.79 -47.21
N LEU A 13 -10.54 -29.71 -46.57
CA LEU A 13 -9.65 -29.76 -45.42
C LEU A 13 -10.46 -30.26 -44.22
N CYS A 14 -10.47 -31.59 -44.04
CA CYS A 14 -10.72 -32.19 -42.74
C CYS A 14 -9.67 -31.65 -41.76
N SER A 15 -10.01 -30.61 -41.04
CA SER A 15 -9.29 -30.23 -39.82
C SER A 15 -9.60 -31.32 -38.79
N PHE A 16 -8.69 -32.28 -38.66
CA PHE A 16 -8.67 -33.17 -37.50
C PHE A 16 -8.39 -32.30 -36.28
N THR A 17 -9.47 -31.85 -35.64
CA THR A 17 -9.40 -31.42 -34.25
C THR A 17 -9.13 -32.68 -33.45
N SER A 18 -7.87 -32.87 -33.06
CA SER A 18 -7.50 -33.86 -32.05
C SER A 18 -8.11 -33.39 -30.73
N GLN A 19 -9.36 -33.78 -30.48
CA GLN A 19 -9.86 -33.82 -29.12
C GLN A 19 -9.14 -35.01 -28.48
N ALA A 20 -8.10 -34.71 -27.69
CA ALA A 20 -7.51 -35.69 -26.79
C ALA A 20 -8.59 -36.05 -25.77
N THR A 21 -9.38 -37.07 -26.08
CA THR A 21 -10.18 -37.77 -25.08
C THR A 21 -9.18 -38.46 -24.16
N LEU A 22 -9.11 -37.99 -22.92
CA LEU A 22 -8.38 -38.64 -21.82
C LEU A 22 -9.03 -40.00 -21.55
N ILE A 23 -8.78 -40.98 -22.43
CA ILE A 23 -9.09 -42.37 -22.19
C ILE A 23 -7.82 -42.96 -21.57
N PRO A 24 -7.83 -43.25 -20.26
CA PRO A 24 -6.68 -43.83 -19.60
C PRO A 24 -6.41 -45.23 -20.18
N PRO A 25 -5.16 -45.70 -20.17
CA PRO A 25 -4.84 -47.06 -20.56
C PRO A 25 -5.64 -48.07 -19.71
N PRO A 26 -6.00 -49.24 -20.27
CA PRO A 26 -6.69 -50.28 -19.52
C PRO A 26 -5.95 -50.62 -18.22
N GLY A 27 -6.64 -50.55 -17.08
CA GLY A 27 -6.08 -50.75 -15.73
C GLY A 27 -5.73 -49.46 -14.95
N PHE A 28 -5.90 -48.28 -15.54
CA PHE A 28 -5.70 -46.97 -14.89
C PHE A 28 -7.02 -46.18 -14.70
N GLU A 29 -8.16 -46.83 -14.86
CA GLU A 29 -9.49 -46.22 -14.70
C GLU A 29 -9.70 -45.68 -13.28
N SER A 30 -9.07 -46.30 -12.27
CA SER A 30 -9.11 -45.86 -10.87
C SER A 30 -8.47 -44.49 -10.63
N LEU A 31 -7.60 -44.00 -11.52
CA LEU A 31 -7.04 -42.63 -11.42
C LEU A 31 -8.07 -41.55 -11.81
N LEU A 32 -9.11 -41.91 -12.56
CA LEU A 32 -10.20 -41.01 -12.92
C LEU A 32 -11.33 -40.97 -11.88
N GLU A 33 -11.46 -42.01 -11.05
CA GLU A 33 -12.52 -42.10 -10.03
C GLU A 33 -12.36 -41.02 -8.93
N GLY A 34 -11.14 -40.50 -8.77
CA GLY A 34 -10.79 -39.47 -7.81
C GLY A 34 -10.50 -40.07 -6.43
N GLN A 35 -9.60 -39.44 -5.70
CA GLN A 35 -9.18 -39.89 -4.37
C GLN A 35 -9.76 -38.99 -3.30
N THR A 36 -10.15 -39.58 -2.16
CA THR A 36 -10.59 -38.80 -1.00
C THR A 36 -9.38 -38.49 -0.13
N GLU A 37 -9.10 -37.20 0.04
CA GLU A 37 -7.96 -36.72 0.81
C GLU A 37 -8.41 -35.72 1.88
N GLN A 38 -7.65 -35.65 2.98
CA GLN A 38 -7.82 -34.65 4.03
C GLN A 38 -6.83 -33.53 3.77
N ILE A 39 -7.33 -32.39 3.30
CA ILE A 39 -6.49 -31.29 2.82
C ILE A 39 -6.70 -30.06 3.69
N GLU A 40 -5.60 -29.36 3.99
CA GLU A 40 -5.66 -28.09 4.69
C GLU A 40 -6.19 -27.01 3.75
N VAL A 41 -7.28 -26.36 4.12
CA VAL A 41 -7.88 -25.29 3.33
C VAL A 41 -7.44 -23.95 3.90
N LEU A 42 -6.84 -23.11 3.06
CA LEU A 42 -6.38 -21.78 3.42
C LEU A 42 -7.24 -20.73 2.73
N LEU A 43 -7.77 -19.79 3.50
CA LEU A 43 -8.23 -18.50 3.00
C LEU A 43 -7.03 -17.54 3.01
N PRO A 44 -6.91 -16.54 2.11
CA PRO A 44 -5.77 -15.64 2.11
C PRO A 44 -5.43 -15.08 3.51
N GLY A 45 -4.29 -15.51 4.06
CA GLY A 45 -3.80 -15.10 5.38
C GLY A 45 -4.33 -15.90 6.59
N HIS A 46 -5.19 -16.91 6.42
CA HIS A 46 -5.72 -17.72 7.52
C HIS A 46 -6.05 -19.17 7.13
N SER A 47 -5.69 -20.15 7.97
CA SER A 47 -6.07 -21.56 7.78
C SER A 47 -7.49 -21.80 8.31
N LEU A 48 -8.34 -22.40 7.48
CA LEU A 48 -9.70 -22.81 7.85
C LEU A 48 -9.72 -24.20 8.53
N GLY A 49 -8.61 -24.95 8.45
CA GLY A 49 -8.48 -26.31 8.98
C GLY A 49 -8.47 -27.40 7.90
N LEU A 50 -8.59 -28.65 8.34
CA LEU A 50 -8.58 -29.83 7.48
C LEU A 50 -9.98 -30.19 7.02
N PHE A 51 -10.15 -30.38 5.71
CA PHE A 51 -11.42 -30.79 5.11
C PHE A 51 -11.26 -32.00 4.20
N PRO A 52 -12.23 -32.93 4.23
CA PRO A 52 -12.28 -34.02 3.26
C PRO A 52 -12.68 -33.49 1.89
N VAL A 53 -11.84 -33.72 0.89
CA VAL A 53 -12.09 -33.36 -0.50
C VAL A 53 -11.88 -34.55 -1.43
N VAL A 54 -12.66 -34.59 -2.51
CA VAL A 54 -12.47 -35.54 -3.60
C VAL A 54 -11.60 -34.85 -4.65
N VAL A 55 -10.39 -35.35 -4.83
CA VAL A 55 -9.41 -34.85 -5.80
C VAL A 55 -9.48 -35.70 -7.06
N LYS A 56 -9.79 -35.06 -8.19
CA LYS A 56 -9.73 -35.62 -9.54
C LYS A 56 -8.60 -34.96 -10.32
N PRO A 57 -8.18 -35.52 -11.47
CA PRO A 57 -7.09 -34.96 -12.26
C PRO A 57 -7.23 -33.46 -12.56
N ASP A 58 -8.45 -32.98 -12.84
CA ASP A 58 -8.71 -31.58 -13.21
C ASP A 58 -9.47 -30.78 -12.14
N THR A 59 -10.12 -31.46 -11.20
CA THR A 59 -11.08 -30.82 -10.28
C THR A 59 -10.92 -31.27 -8.85
N VAL A 60 -11.28 -30.39 -7.92
CA VAL A 60 -11.41 -30.70 -6.49
C VAL A 60 -12.84 -30.39 -6.06
N GLN A 61 -13.43 -31.27 -5.25
CA GLN A 61 -14.77 -31.09 -4.72
C GLN A 61 -14.79 -31.30 -3.21
N PHE A 62 -15.37 -30.36 -2.47
CA PHE A 62 -15.56 -30.49 -1.03
C PHE A 62 -16.64 -31.53 -0.71
N MET A 63 -16.32 -32.50 0.16
CA MET A 63 -17.34 -33.46 0.62
C MET A 63 -18.30 -32.83 1.64
N SER A 64 -17.88 -31.77 2.32
CA SER A 64 -18.70 -31.05 3.29
C SER A 64 -18.68 -29.53 3.05
N PRO A 65 -19.32 -29.04 1.97
CA PRO A 65 -19.34 -27.62 1.62
C PRO A 65 -19.91 -26.72 2.72
N LEU A 66 -20.83 -27.24 3.54
CA LEU A 66 -21.45 -26.51 4.64
C LEU A 66 -20.42 -26.16 5.73
N MET A 67 -19.53 -27.10 6.10
CA MET A 67 -18.50 -26.83 7.10
C MET A 67 -17.47 -25.82 6.59
N VAL A 68 -17.12 -25.90 5.30
CA VAL A 68 -16.23 -24.92 4.66
C VAL A 68 -16.86 -23.53 4.74
N LEU A 69 -18.15 -23.41 4.39
CA LEU A 69 -18.90 -22.15 4.46
C LEU A 69 -18.96 -21.56 5.87
N GLU A 70 -19.13 -22.39 6.90
CA GLU A 70 -19.12 -21.96 8.29
C GLU A 70 -17.74 -21.48 8.74
N SER A 71 -16.69 -22.23 8.39
CA SER A 71 -15.31 -21.88 8.75
C SER A 71 -14.79 -20.62 8.03
N SER A 72 -15.26 -20.35 6.80
CA SER A 72 -14.80 -19.24 5.98
C SER A 72 -15.49 -17.90 6.30
N GLY A 73 -16.32 -17.82 7.34
CA GLY A 73 -17.06 -16.61 7.73
C GLY A 73 -18.26 -16.27 6.83
N LEU A 74 -18.53 -17.07 5.79
CA LEU A 74 -19.64 -16.85 4.84
C LEU A 74 -21.02 -17.12 5.45
N ALA A 75 -21.08 -17.75 6.62
CA ALA A 75 -22.32 -17.96 7.36
C ALA A 75 -23.02 -16.63 7.74
N ALA A 76 -22.25 -15.55 7.92
CA ALA A 76 -22.76 -14.22 8.27
C ALA A 76 -23.48 -13.51 7.10
N LEU A 77 -23.38 -14.03 5.87
CA LEU A 77 -24.00 -13.42 4.69
C LEU A 77 -25.54 -13.49 4.73
N PRO A 78 -26.23 -12.58 4.02
CA PRO A 78 -27.67 -12.67 3.78
C PRO A 78 -28.05 -14.02 3.16
N ALA A 79 -29.27 -14.50 3.45
CA ALA A 79 -29.70 -15.85 3.06
C ALA A 79 -29.55 -16.15 1.55
N ALA A 80 -29.84 -15.17 0.69
CA ALA A 80 -29.70 -15.31 -0.76
C ALA A 80 -28.25 -15.52 -1.21
N GLU A 81 -27.31 -14.74 -0.66
CA GLU A 81 -25.89 -14.83 -0.97
C GLU A 81 -25.27 -16.09 -0.38
N ARG A 82 -25.67 -16.46 0.85
CA ARG A 82 -25.26 -17.71 1.49
C ARG A 82 -25.61 -18.93 0.64
N GLN A 83 -26.81 -18.94 0.05
CA GLN A 83 -27.23 -20.04 -0.81
C GLN A 83 -26.44 -20.08 -2.13
N LYS A 84 -26.10 -18.91 -2.68
CA LYS A 84 -25.22 -18.80 -3.85
C LYS A 84 -23.80 -19.30 -3.53
N ALA A 85 -23.24 -18.92 -2.38
CA ALA A 85 -21.94 -19.39 -1.92
C ALA A 85 -21.91 -20.91 -1.68
N LEU A 86 -22.94 -21.45 -1.05
CA LEU A 86 -23.06 -22.89 -0.84
C LEU A 86 -23.12 -23.66 -2.16
N ALA A 87 -23.90 -23.17 -3.13
CA ALA A 87 -23.96 -23.75 -4.47
C ALA A 87 -22.60 -23.70 -5.18
N ALA A 88 -21.88 -22.59 -5.05
CA ALA A 88 -20.55 -22.42 -5.63
C ALA A 88 -19.48 -23.30 -4.98
N LEU A 89 -19.56 -23.59 -3.68
CA LEU A 89 -18.66 -24.52 -2.97
C LEU A 89 -18.99 -26.00 -3.22
N SER A 90 -20.22 -26.31 -3.60
CA SER A 90 -20.68 -27.70 -3.78
C SER A 90 -20.36 -28.28 -5.15
N ARG A 91 -20.09 -27.42 -6.15
CA ARG A 91 -19.72 -27.85 -7.51
C ARG A 91 -18.26 -28.33 -7.55
N PRO A 92 -17.88 -29.19 -8.52
CA PRO A 92 -16.47 -29.46 -8.81
C PRO A 92 -15.76 -28.16 -9.22
N LEU A 93 -14.68 -27.81 -8.53
CA LEU A 93 -13.88 -26.62 -8.78
C LEU A 93 -12.60 -27.00 -9.53
N LEU A 94 -12.15 -26.16 -10.47
CA LEU A 94 -10.88 -26.37 -11.15
C LEU A 94 -9.73 -26.32 -10.13
N ARG A 95 -8.84 -27.32 -10.17
CA ARG A 95 -7.75 -27.44 -9.17
C ARG A 95 -6.67 -26.36 -9.30
N ASN A 96 -6.51 -25.76 -10.48
CA ASN A 96 -5.52 -24.72 -10.81
C ASN A 96 -4.09 -24.95 -10.28
N SER A 97 -3.63 -26.20 -10.18
CA SER A 97 -2.30 -26.52 -9.62
C SER A 97 -1.13 -25.96 -10.44
N ASN A 98 -1.38 -25.57 -11.69
CA ASN A 98 -0.45 -24.86 -12.55
C ASN A 98 -0.15 -23.41 -12.11
N LEU A 99 -0.87 -22.91 -11.08
CA LEU A 99 -0.71 -21.58 -10.49
C LEU A 99 -0.02 -21.61 -9.12
N VAL A 100 0.44 -22.77 -8.63
CA VAL A 100 1.24 -22.86 -7.40
C VAL A 100 2.57 -22.13 -7.61
N CYS A 101 2.88 -21.18 -6.73
CA CYS A 101 4.17 -20.49 -6.74
C CYS A 101 5.28 -21.45 -6.30
N GLY A 102 6.34 -21.58 -7.09
CA GLY A 102 7.56 -22.30 -6.67
C GLY A 102 7.94 -23.56 -7.44
N VAL A 103 7.29 -23.89 -8.56
CA VAL A 103 7.62 -25.10 -9.35
C VAL A 103 8.13 -24.85 -10.78
N SER A 104 8.26 -23.60 -11.23
CA SER A 104 8.88 -23.33 -12.54
C SER A 104 9.56 -21.96 -12.60
N GLU A 105 10.84 -21.96 -12.96
CA GLU A 105 11.77 -20.82 -13.08
C GLU A 105 11.44 -19.81 -14.20
N ALA A 106 10.19 -19.79 -14.71
CA ALA A 106 9.87 -19.09 -15.96
C ALA A 106 8.49 -18.41 -16.03
N LYS A 107 7.77 -18.27 -14.92
CA LYS A 107 6.57 -17.41 -14.88
C LYS A 107 6.89 -16.16 -14.07
N ASP A 108 6.54 -15.00 -14.62
CA ASP A 108 6.57 -13.73 -13.90
C ASP A 108 5.94 -13.93 -12.51
N SER A 109 6.69 -13.57 -11.47
CA SER A 109 6.27 -13.66 -10.06
C SER A 109 4.95 -12.94 -9.74
N SER A 110 4.38 -12.19 -10.69
CA SER A 110 3.08 -11.52 -10.59
C SER A 110 1.86 -12.37 -10.99
N GLU A 111 2.04 -13.55 -11.59
CA GLU A 111 0.92 -14.38 -12.11
C GLU A 111 0.76 -15.76 -11.42
N CYS A 112 1.49 -16.02 -10.32
CA CYS A 112 1.31 -17.24 -9.53
C CYS A 112 0.60 -16.93 -8.19
N GLY A 113 -0.04 -17.93 -7.60
CA GLY A 113 -0.59 -17.86 -6.25
C GLY A 113 -1.92 -17.11 -6.12
N TYR A 114 -2.53 -16.67 -7.22
CA TYR A 114 -3.79 -15.95 -7.21
C TYR A 114 -4.71 -16.34 -8.38
N VAL A 115 -6.01 -16.49 -8.10
CA VAL A 115 -7.06 -16.64 -9.10
C VAL A 115 -8.12 -15.57 -8.88
N ALA A 116 -8.37 -14.75 -9.90
CA ALA A 116 -9.46 -13.79 -9.87
C ALA A 116 -10.82 -14.49 -9.99
N THR A 117 -11.72 -14.22 -9.04
CA THR A 117 -13.08 -14.79 -8.96
C THR A 117 -14.13 -13.97 -9.72
N ASP A 118 -13.71 -13.15 -10.71
CA ASP A 118 -14.63 -12.25 -11.43
C ASP A 118 -15.64 -13.01 -12.31
N LYS A 119 -15.21 -14.17 -12.83
CA LYS A 119 -16.04 -15.06 -13.68
C LYS A 119 -16.62 -16.24 -12.92
N GLU A 120 -15.95 -16.66 -11.85
CA GLU A 120 -16.28 -17.83 -11.04
C GLU A 120 -16.37 -17.36 -9.59
N ASP A 121 -17.55 -17.48 -8.97
CA ASP A 121 -17.77 -16.95 -7.61
C ASP A 121 -16.85 -17.59 -6.55
N VAL A 122 -16.28 -18.76 -6.83
CA VAL A 122 -15.28 -19.45 -6.00
C VAL A 122 -14.26 -20.09 -6.92
N ALA A 123 -12.98 -19.94 -6.58
CA ALA A 123 -11.86 -20.60 -7.22
C ALA A 123 -10.93 -21.21 -6.18
N VAL A 124 -10.14 -22.22 -6.57
CA VAL A 124 -9.17 -22.87 -5.69
C VAL A 124 -7.83 -23.04 -6.40
N ILE A 125 -6.73 -23.03 -5.65
CA ILE A 125 -5.43 -23.52 -6.10
C ILE A 125 -5.05 -24.68 -5.17
N PHE A 126 -4.91 -25.86 -5.74
CA PHE A 126 -4.48 -27.05 -5.01
C PHE A 126 -2.97 -27.28 -5.19
N ASP A 127 -2.23 -27.29 -4.08
CA ASP A 127 -0.82 -27.65 -4.01
C ASP A 127 -0.68 -29.10 -3.58
N GLU A 128 -0.42 -29.97 -4.55
CA GLU A 128 -0.20 -31.41 -4.34
C GLU A 128 1.03 -31.70 -3.48
N ASN A 129 2.07 -30.86 -3.54
CA ASN A 129 3.33 -31.13 -2.83
C ASN A 129 3.17 -30.92 -1.33
N ASN A 130 2.39 -29.91 -0.96
CA ASN A 130 2.20 -29.51 0.44
C ASN A 130 0.87 -30.01 1.03
N GLY A 131 -0.02 -30.60 0.22
CA GLY A 131 -1.35 -31.02 0.66
C GLY A 131 -2.22 -29.85 1.11
N GLN A 132 -2.09 -28.71 0.42
CA GLN A 132 -2.73 -27.44 0.77
C GLN A 132 -3.66 -26.98 -0.34
N LEU A 133 -4.79 -26.37 0.02
CA LEU A 133 -5.75 -25.82 -0.91
C LEU A 133 -6.04 -24.37 -0.56
N SER A 134 -5.61 -23.44 -1.41
CA SER A 134 -5.91 -22.02 -1.29
C SER A 134 -7.28 -21.73 -1.89
N LEU A 135 -8.22 -21.26 -1.08
CA LEU A 135 -9.59 -20.92 -1.43
C LEU A 135 -9.71 -19.42 -1.72
N PHE A 136 -10.25 -19.09 -2.88
CA PHE A 136 -10.54 -17.71 -3.31
C PHE A 136 -12.05 -17.54 -3.43
N LEU A 137 -12.59 -16.51 -2.78
CA LEU A 137 -14.01 -16.21 -2.71
C LEU A 137 -14.34 -14.96 -3.51
N ASN A 138 -15.57 -14.88 -3.99
CA ASN A 138 -16.08 -13.67 -4.63
C ASN A 138 -15.86 -12.47 -3.70
N ARG A 139 -15.27 -11.41 -4.25
CA ARG A 139 -14.99 -10.18 -3.54
C ARG A 139 -16.21 -9.63 -2.81
N ASP A 140 -17.42 -9.74 -3.37
CA ASP A 140 -18.64 -9.21 -2.75
C ASP A 140 -19.05 -9.91 -1.45
N TRP A 141 -18.54 -11.13 -1.23
CA TRP A 141 -18.82 -11.93 -0.04
C TRP A 141 -17.85 -11.69 1.11
N LEU A 142 -16.73 -11.02 0.83
CA LEU A 142 -15.75 -10.68 1.85
C LEU A 142 -16.28 -9.54 2.74
N PRO A 143 -15.93 -9.52 4.04
CA PRO A 143 -16.24 -8.39 4.91
C PRO A 143 -15.73 -7.08 4.31
N ASP A 144 -16.43 -5.97 4.58
CA ASP A 144 -16.04 -4.63 4.08
C ASP A 144 -14.57 -4.31 4.34
N GLU A 145 -14.03 -4.74 5.47
CA GLU A 145 -12.63 -4.53 5.84
C GLU A 145 -11.64 -5.21 4.88
N GLU A 146 -11.99 -6.38 4.39
CA GLU A 146 -11.17 -7.13 3.43
C GLU A 146 -11.41 -6.68 1.99
N ARG A 147 -12.60 -6.14 1.67
CA ARG A 147 -12.91 -5.55 0.37
C ARG A 147 -12.25 -4.18 0.15
N ARG A 148 -11.91 -3.50 1.25
CA ARG A 148 -11.27 -2.19 1.24
C ARG A 148 -9.82 -2.32 0.76
N ASP A 149 -9.40 -1.29 0.05
CA ASP A 149 -8.03 -1.20 -0.42
C ASP A 149 -7.10 -0.85 0.74
N LYS A 150 -6.49 -1.89 1.32
CA LYS A 150 -5.68 -1.78 2.53
C LYS A 150 -4.51 -0.80 2.38
N ARG A 151 -4.05 -0.52 1.15
CA ARG A 151 -2.96 0.44 0.88
C ARG A 151 -3.28 1.86 1.34
N TRP A 152 -4.56 2.17 1.62
CA TRP A 152 -4.95 3.45 2.19
C TRP A 152 -5.64 3.29 3.55
N LEU A 153 -5.21 4.11 4.50
CA LEU A 153 -5.91 4.34 5.75
C LEU A 153 -7.21 5.10 5.50
N THR A 154 -8.28 4.65 6.14
CA THR A 154 -9.56 5.36 6.13
C THR A 154 -9.72 6.16 7.42
N PRO A 155 -10.22 7.42 7.34
CA PRO A 155 -10.59 8.17 8.53
C PRO A 155 -11.55 7.39 9.42
N THR A 156 -11.35 7.49 10.73
CA THR A 156 -12.23 6.91 11.74
C THR A 156 -13.62 7.57 11.65
N PRO A 157 -14.72 6.79 11.50
CA PRO A 157 -16.07 7.33 11.38
C PRO A 157 -16.52 8.19 12.57
N GLU A 158 -15.96 7.93 13.76
CA GLU A 158 -16.25 8.65 14.99
C GLU A 158 -15.48 9.97 15.12
N GLY A 159 -14.71 10.36 14.11
CA GLY A 159 -13.93 11.59 14.10
C GLY A 159 -14.80 12.84 14.23
N VAL A 160 -14.53 13.68 15.22
CA VAL A 160 -15.22 14.96 15.42
C VAL A 160 -14.37 16.14 14.96
N SER A 161 -15.03 17.20 14.51
CA SER A 161 -14.37 18.48 14.22
C SER A 161 -13.71 19.03 15.48
N ALA A 162 -12.39 19.12 15.48
CA ALA A 162 -11.62 19.60 16.61
C ALA A 162 -10.61 20.67 16.17
N PHE A 163 -10.26 21.56 17.10
CA PHE A 163 -9.15 22.48 16.95
C PHE A 163 -7.92 21.93 17.65
N ILE A 164 -6.85 21.70 16.89
CA ILE A 164 -5.55 21.30 17.41
C ILE A 164 -4.59 22.45 17.15
N HIS A 165 -3.93 22.92 18.20
CA HIS A 165 -2.97 24.01 18.13
C HIS A 165 -1.75 23.72 18.97
N ARG A 166 -0.59 24.08 18.42
CA ARG A 166 0.70 24.06 19.11
C ARG A 166 1.29 25.45 19.06
N GLN A 167 1.76 25.92 20.20
CA GLN A 167 2.48 27.19 20.35
C GLN A 167 3.83 26.96 21.02
N THR A 168 4.83 27.70 20.57
CA THR A 168 6.15 27.72 21.18
C THR A 168 6.52 29.16 21.51
N LEU A 169 6.92 29.38 22.75
CA LEU A 169 7.38 30.67 23.25
C LEU A 169 8.85 30.55 23.63
N TYR A 170 9.67 31.43 23.07
CA TYR A 170 11.07 31.63 23.44
C TYR A 170 11.20 33.00 24.08
N LEU A 171 11.79 33.04 25.27
CA LEU A 171 12.07 34.27 26.02
C LEU A 171 13.56 34.31 26.34
N SER A 172 14.19 35.45 26.08
CA SER A 172 15.56 35.74 26.47
C SER A 172 15.61 37.15 27.00
N ASP A 173 16.30 37.34 28.10
CA ASP A 173 16.45 38.62 28.79
C ASP A 173 17.88 38.71 29.32
N ASP A 174 18.54 39.81 29.00
CA ASP A 174 19.91 40.14 29.38
C ASP A 174 20.00 41.65 29.69
N LEU A 175 21.09 42.07 30.33
CA LEU A 175 21.32 43.45 30.79
C LEU A 175 21.05 44.52 29.71
N HIS A 176 21.31 44.22 28.44
CA HIS A 176 21.22 45.18 27.33
C HIS A 176 20.20 44.75 26.25
N SER A 177 19.56 43.58 26.38
CA SER A 177 18.64 43.07 25.36
C SER A 177 17.57 42.15 25.90
N ARG A 178 16.37 42.26 25.33
CA ARG A 178 15.22 41.43 25.62
C ARG A 178 14.60 40.95 24.32
N ASN A 179 14.51 39.64 24.15
CA ASN A 179 13.98 39.01 22.95
C ASN A 179 12.86 38.04 23.31
N MET A 180 11.74 38.14 22.59
CA MET A 180 10.61 37.24 22.69
C MET A 180 10.24 36.77 21.29
N THR A 181 10.18 35.46 21.09
CA THR A 181 9.68 34.84 19.86
C THR A 181 8.52 33.92 20.20
N LEU A 182 7.38 34.15 19.58
CA LEU A 182 6.19 33.33 19.70
C LEU A 182 5.86 32.78 18.33
N ASN A 183 5.68 31.48 18.20
CA ASN A 183 5.23 30.87 16.95
C ASN A 183 4.16 29.82 17.23
N GLY A 184 3.31 29.58 16.22
CA GLY A 184 2.20 28.66 16.35
C GLY A 184 1.82 27.98 15.05
N SER A 185 1.28 26.78 15.18
CA SER A 185 0.70 25.99 14.11
C SER A 185 -0.64 25.44 14.57
N GLY A 186 -1.70 25.65 13.80
CA GLY A 186 -3.03 25.16 14.14
C GLY A 186 -3.77 24.57 12.95
N ALA A 187 -4.65 23.61 13.25
CA ALA A 187 -5.61 23.04 12.32
C ALA A 187 -6.98 22.93 13.00
N LEU A 188 -8.03 23.43 12.35
CA LEU A 188 -9.41 23.31 12.76
C LEU A 188 -10.14 22.40 11.78
N GLY A 189 -10.60 21.23 12.24
CA GLY A 189 -11.45 20.34 11.45
C GLY A 189 -12.80 20.99 11.12
N LEU A 190 -13.24 20.85 9.87
CA LEU A 190 -14.47 21.42 9.32
C LEU A 190 -15.33 20.32 8.67
N GLY A 191 -15.51 19.20 9.39
CA GLY A 191 -16.18 17.99 8.90
C GLY A 191 -15.26 17.06 8.10
N ASP A 192 -15.86 16.28 7.21
CA ASP A 192 -15.19 15.15 6.56
C ASP A 192 -14.16 15.59 5.52
N GLY A 193 -12.89 15.26 5.79
CA GLY A 193 -11.77 15.56 4.90
C GLY A 193 -11.54 17.06 4.68
N ARG A 194 -11.98 17.93 5.60
CA ARG A 194 -11.83 19.38 5.47
C ARG A 194 -11.23 19.99 6.73
N TYR A 195 -10.30 20.92 6.56
CA TYR A 195 -9.80 21.71 7.69
C TYR A 195 -9.30 23.09 7.28
N LEU A 196 -9.31 24.02 8.23
CA LEU A 196 -8.60 25.28 8.15
C LEU A 196 -7.24 25.12 8.83
N GLY A 197 -6.16 25.37 8.10
CA GLY A 197 -4.79 25.25 8.58
C GLY A 197 -4.06 26.59 8.54
N GLY A 198 -3.20 26.85 9.52
CA GLY A 198 -2.42 28.07 9.54
C GLY A 198 -1.19 28.03 10.44
N ASN A 199 -0.18 28.80 10.02
CA ASN A 199 1.05 29.03 10.74
C ASN A 199 1.25 30.53 10.93
N TRP A 200 1.66 30.92 12.14
CA TRP A 200 1.93 32.32 12.48
C TRP A 200 3.16 32.43 13.36
N ALA A 201 3.78 33.60 13.31
CA ALA A 201 4.91 33.93 14.14
C ALA A 201 4.88 35.41 14.53
N ALA A 202 5.39 35.70 15.71
CA ALA A 202 5.54 37.03 16.25
C ALA A 202 6.90 37.12 16.96
N ILE A 203 7.63 38.19 16.68
CA ILE A 203 8.92 38.49 17.29
C ILE A 203 8.85 39.87 17.93
N TRP A 204 9.50 40.00 19.08
CA TRP A 204 9.71 41.27 19.78
C TRP A 204 11.14 41.28 20.27
N ASN A 205 11.95 42.18 19.71
CA ASN A 205 13.34 42.34 20.05
C ASN A 205 13.55 43.77 20.50
N GLN A 206 14.02 43.94 21.74
CA GLN A 206 14.31 45.21 22.34
C GLN A 206 15.77 45.20 22.80
N SER A 207 16.50 46.24 22.48
CA SER A 207 17.86 46.53 22.94
C SER A 207 18.00 48.04 23.14
N GLU A 208 19.12 48.49 23.70
CA GLU A 208 19.34 49.90 24.05
C GLU A 208 19.06 50.90 22.91
N HIS A 209 19.29 50.50 21.66
CA HIS A 209 19.13 51.37 20.49
C HIS A 209 18.18 50.81 19.42
N TYR A 210 17.59 49.64 19.66
CA TYR A 210 16.75 48.98 18.66
C TYR A 210 15.55 48.32 19.30
N ASN A 211 14.36 48.71 18.85
CA ASN A 211 13.10 48.06 19.19
C ASN A 211 12.40 47.65 17.89
N ASN A 212 12.13 46.36 17.74
CA ASN A 212 11.41 45.81 16.61
C ASN A 212 10.39 44.78 17.06
N SER A 213 9.15 44.97 16.62
CA SER A 213 8.07 44.01 16.79
C SER A 213 7.48 43.67 15.44
N GLN A 214 7.45 42.39 15.09
CA GLN A 214 6.87 41.95 13.82
C GLN A 214 5.99 40.74 14.06
N THR A 215 4.82 40.72 13.44
CA THR A 215 3.90 39.57 13.45
C THR A 215 3.48 39.27 12.02
N TRP A 216 3.45 37.99 11.65
CA TRP A 216 3.03 37.58 10.32
C TRP A 216 2.40 36.19 10.32
N PHE A 217 1.59 35.95 9.29
CA PHE A 217 1.12 34.62 8.92
C PHE A 217 1.99 34.05 7.81
N ASP A 218 2.48 32.86 8.06
CA ASP A 218 3.27 32.09 7.13
C ASP A 218 2.41 31.47 6.04
N ASN A 219 1.33 30.83 6.48
CA ASN A 219 0.28 30.29 5.64
C ASN A 219 -1.04 30.38 6.42
N LEU A 220 -2.14 30.45 5.67
CA LEU A 220 -3.50 30.41 6.19
C LEU A 220 -4.39 29.96 5.03
N PHE A 221 -4.91 28.74 5.12
CA PHE A 221 -5.62 28.11 4.02
C PHE A 221 -6.76 27.23 4.51
N VAL A 222 -7.75 27.04 3.66
CA VAL A 222 -8.74 25.97 3.79
C VAL A 222 -8.33 24.85 2.85
N ARG A 223 -8.39 23.60 3.35
CA ARG A 223 -8.11 22.39 2.58
C ARG A 223 -9.34 21.49 2.56
N GLN A 224 -9.59 20.91 1.39
CA GLN A 224 -10.49 19.77 1.20
C GLN A 224 -9.67 18.62 0.60
N ASP A 225 -9.69 17.46 1.24
CA ASP A 225 -9.20 16.22 0.69
C ASP A 225 -10.29 15.57 -0.18
N LEU A 226 -9.88 15.12 -1.37
CA LEU A 226 -10.72 14.53 -2.41
C LEU A 226 -10.35 13.05 -2.49
N GLY A 227 -11.09 12.24 -1.73
CA GLY A 227 -10.71 10.86 -1.46
C GLY A 227 -9.37 10.76 -0.73
N ASN A 228 -8.66 9.66 -0.93
CA ASN A 228 -7.45 9.35 -0.16
C ASN A 228 -6.16 9.81 -0.88
N GLN A 229 -6.28 10.56 -1.98
CA GLN A 229 -5.18 10.72 -2.95
C GLN A 229 -4.94 12.15 -3.38
N TYR A 230 -5.96 12.99 -3.43
CA TYR A 230 -5.85 14.36 -3.92
C TYR A 230 -6.34 15.35 -2.88
N TYR A 231 -5.86 16.58 -2.98
CA TYR A 231 -6.36 17.68 -2.15
C TYR A 231 -6.56 18.95 -2.97
N LEU A 232 -7.45 19.80 -2.50
CA LEU A 232 -7.63 21.18 -2.97
C LEU A 232 -7.42 22.12 -1.79
N GLN A 233 -6.66 23.19 -2.01
CA GLN A 233 -6.39 24.24 -1.04
C GLN A 233 -6.64 25.61 -1.63
N ALA A 234 -7.14 26.50 -0.78
CA ALA A 234 -7.38 27.90 -1.10
C ALA A 234 -6.89 28.80 0.04
N GLY A 235 -6.22 29.90 -0.30
CA GLY A 235 -5.73 30.88 0.67
C GLY A 235 -4.25 31.18 0.49
N ARG A 236 -3.60 31.54 1.60
CA ARG A 236 -2.17 31.84 1.65
C ARG A 236 -1.38 30.57 1.89
N MET A 237 -0.51 30.22 0.96
CA MET A 237 0.25 28.96 1.00
C MET A 237 1.73 29.20 0.71
N ASP A 238 2.55 28.28 1.23
CA ASP A 238 3.98 28.21 0.94
C ASP A 238 4.41 26.78 0.56
N GLN A 239 5.70 26.47 0.68
CA GLN A 239 6.27 25.19 0.27
C GLN A 239 6.33 24.13 1.40
N ARG A 240 6.13 24.51 2.67
CA ARG A 240 6.43 23.63 3.83
C ARG A 240 5.69 22.29 3.81
N ASN A 241 4.45 22.29 3.31
CA ASN A 241 3.60 21.10 3.32
C ASN A 241 3.77 20.21 2.08
N LEU A 242 4.59 20.61 1.10
CA LEU A 242 4.74 19.87 -0.16
C LEU A 242 5.55 18.59 -0.03
N SER A 243 6.66 18.65 0.72
CA SER A 243 7.55 17.53 1.00
C SER A 243 7.23 16.90 2.37
N SER A 244 5.94 16.72 2.65
CA SER A 244 5.44 16.14 3.90
C SER A 244 4.36 15.12 3.59
N ALA A 245 3.94 14.32 4.57
CA ALA A 245 2.81 13.39 4.41
C ALA A 245 1.52 14.09 3.94
N THR A 246 1.31 15.36 4.34
CA THR A 246 0.16 16.13 3.87
C THR A 246 0.27 16.55 2.39
N GLY A 247 1.45 16.42 1.78
CA GLY A 247 1.70 16.62 0.36
C GLY A 247 2.05 15.30 -0.34
N GLY A 248 2.60 15.40 -1.55
CA GLY A 248 2.92 14.27 -2.42
C GLY A 248 4.43 14.00 -2.50
N ASP A 249 5.17 14.34 -1.44
CA ASP A 249 6.63 14.27 -1.37
C ASP A 249 7.35 14.97 -2.53
N PHE A 250 7.03 16.24 -2.76
CA PHE A 250 7.64 17.00 -3.84
C PHE A 250 8.98 17.63 -3.41
N GLY A 251 10.10 17.08 -3.89
CA GLY A 251 11.43 17.62 -3.67
C GLY A 251 11.73 18.85 -4.52
N PHE A 252 11.48 20.06 -4.00
CA PHE A 252 11.74 21.33 -4.69
C PHE A 252 13.10 21.97 -4.35
N SER A 253 14.13 21.19 -4.00
CA SER A 253 15.47 21.72 -3.69
C SER A 253 16.06 22.56 -4.83
N LEU A 254 15.61 22.33 -6.07
CA LEU A 254 16.03 23.06 -7.27
C LEU A 254 15.11 24.23 -7.66
N LEU A 255 13.99 24.45 -6.94
CA LEU A 255 13.00 25.50 -7.27
C LEU A 255 12.42 26.12 -5.98
N PRO A 256 13.00 27.20 -5.42
CA PRO A 256 12.43 27.86 -4.26
C PRO A 256 11.03 28.43 -4.60
N LEU A 257 9.99 27.85 -3.99
CA LEU A 257 8.60 28.27 -4.20
C LEU A 257 8.27 29.36 -3.18
N SER A 258 8.07 30.58 -3.67
CA SER A 258 7.64 31.71 -2.83
C SER A 258 6.21 31.54 -2.32
N ARG A 259 5.90 32.22 -1.21
CA ARG A 259 4.54 32.36 -0.70
C ARG A 259 3.61 32.96 -1.76
N PHE A 260 2.39 32.46 -1.84
CA PHE A 260 1.39 32.94 -2.78
C PHE A 260 -0.01 32.90 -2.14
N ASP A 261 -0.88 33.79 -2.58
CA ASP A 261 -2.31 33.77 -2.28
C ASP A 261 -3.02 33.20 -3.52
N GLY A 262 -3.76 32.11 -3.37
CA GLY A 262 -4.45 31.49 -4.51
C GLY A 262 -4.99 30.09 -4.23
N LEU A 263 -4.94 29.25 -5.27
CA LEU A 263 -5.41 27.87 -5.25
C LEU A 263 -4.24 26.90 -5.47
N ARG A 264 -4.33 25.74 -4.83
CA ARG A 264 -3.38 24.63 -4.97
C ARG A 264 -4.12 23.31 -4.99
N THR A 265 -3.79 22.45 -5.94
CA THR A 265 -4.24 21.06 -5.94
C THR A 265 -3.06 20.14 -6.20
N GLY A 266 -3.06 18.97 -5.59
CA GLY A 266 -2.01 17.98 -5.82
C GLY A 266 -2.28 16.67 -5.12
N THR A 267 -1.34 15.74 -5.24
CA THR A 267 -1.41 14.45 -4.55
C THR A 267 -1.05 14.58 -3.07
N THR A 268 -1.60 13.68 -2.24
CA THR A 268 -1.29 13.58 -0.81
C THR A 268 -0.91 12.16 -0.41
N GLN A 269 0.00 12.06 0.56
CA GLN A 269 0.40 10.81 1.21
C GLN A 269 -0.28 10.62 2.58
N ALA A 270 -1.21 11.50 2.97
CA ALA A 270 -1.77 11.54 4.33
C ALA A 270 -2.54 10.27 4.71
N TYR A 271 -3.03 9.55 3.70
CA TYR A 271 -3.81 8.33 3.85
C TYR A 271 -3.04 7.09 3.42
N VAL A 272 -1.75 7.17 3.08
CA VAL A 272 -1.02 5.97 2.68
C VAL A 272 -0.85 5.07 3.90
N ASN A 273 -1.28 3.82 3.78
CA ASN A 273 -1.00 2.81 4.78
C ASN A 273 0.39 2.25 4.53
N HIS A 274 1.34 2.68 5.36
CA HIS A 274 2.71 2.22 5.27
C HIS A 274 2.89 0.77 5.75
N GLU A 275 1.88 0.14 6.35
CA GLU A 275 1.94 -1.23 6.86
C GLU A 275 1.63 -2.28 5.77
N VAL A 276 0.93 -1.89 4.70
CA VAL A 276 0.23 -2.87 3.84
C VAL A 276 1.06 -3.50 2.73
N ASP A 277 2.24 -3.01 2.43
CA ASP A 277 3.19 -3.77 1.62
C ASP A 277 4.57 -3.15 1.73
N GLN A 278 5.16 -3.30 2.90
CA GLN A 278 6.59 -3.29 3.00
C GLN A 278 7.05 -4.73 2.80
N ASN A 279 7.26 -5.14 1.54
CA ASN A 279 7.99 -6.35 1.23
C ASN A 279 9.42 -6.19 1.75
N ALA A 280 9.56 -6.42 3.05
CA ALA A 280 10.78 -6.39 3.81
C ALA A 280 11.22 -7.83 4.02
N THR A 281 12.50 -8.11 3.77
CA THR A 281 13.08 -9.41 4.12
C THR A 281 12.90 -9.61 5.63
N PRO A 282 12.23 -10.69 6.08
CA PRO A 282 12.04 -10.93 7.50
C PRO A 282 13.40 -11.15 8.17
N VAL A 283 13.65 -10.39 9.25
CA VAL A 283 14.90 -10.42 10.00
C VAL A 283 14.65 -11.23 11.26
N MET A 284 15.15 -12.46 11.28
CA MET A 284 14.91 -13.41 12.37
C MET A 284 16.06 -13.39 13.35
N VAL A 285 15.78 -13.37 14.65
CA VAL A 285 16.81 -13.45 15.68
C VAL A 285 16.41 -14.43 16.77
N GLN A 286 17.36 -15.25 17.17
CA GLN A 286 17.23 -16.09 18.35
C GLN A 286 17.83 -15.37 19.53
N VAL A 287 17.17 -15.38 20.69
CA VAL A 287 17.73 -14.89 21.96
C VAL A 287 17.51 -15.91 23.06
N THR A 288 18.49 -16.08 23.95
CA THR A 288 18.44 -17.11 25.01
C THR A 288 17.99 -16.56 26.35
N ARG A 289 18.01 -15.23 26.49
CA ARG A 289 17.63 -14.47 27.68
C ARG A 289 16.84 -13.24 27.23
N ASN A 290 16.28 -12.51 28.18
CA ASN A 290 15.74 -11.17 27.90
C ASN A 290 16.87 -10.31 27.30
N ALA A 291 16.63 -9.80 26.09
CA ALA A 291 17.65 -9.13 25.31
C ALA A 291 17.15 -7.79 24.79
N ARG A 292 18.05 -6.79 24.75
CA ARG A 292 17.90 -5.57 23.96
C ARG A 292 18.69 -5.73 22.68
N ILE A 293 18.05 -5.53 21.54
CA ILE A 293 18.68 -5.60 20.22
C ILE A 293 18.73 -4.21 19.65
N ASP A 294 19.93 -3.71 19.41
CA ASP A 294 20.15 -2.44 18.74
C ASP A 294 20.44 -2.73 17.25
N ILE A 295 19.64 -2.15 16.35
CA ILE A 295 19.64 -2.41 14.91
C ILE A 295 20.41 -1.29 14.21
N TYR A 296 21.51 -1.62 13.53
CA TYR A 296 22.35 -0.64 12.84
C TYR A 296 22.37 -0.82 11.32
N ARG A 297 22.52 0.29 10.60
CA ARG A 297 22.99 0.33 9.21
C ARG A 297 24.33 1.05 9.17
N GLY A 298 25.41 0.30 8.97
CA GLY A 298 26.77 0.84 9.12
C GLY A 298 27.00 1.35 10.54
N SER A 299 27.16 2.66 10.70
CA SER A 299 27.33 3.33 12.00
C SER A 299 26.05 3.98 12.55
N GLU A 300 24.96 3.97 11.78
CA GLU A 300 23.68 4.59 12.15
C GLU A 300 22.81 3.62 12.93
N LEU A 301 22.37 4.01 14.13
CA LEU A 301 21.37 3.26 14.90
C LEU A 301 19.97 3.55 14.32
N LEU A 302 19.35 2.53 13.75
CA LEU A 302 18.00 2.63 13.18
C LEU A 302 16.90 2.41 14.23
N GLY A 303 17.16 1.62 15.27
CA GLY A 303 16.21 1.40 16.35
C GLY A 303 16.68 0.36 17.38
N SER A 304 15.92 0.23 18.47
CA SER A 304 16.18 -0.73 19.55
C SER A 304 14.91 -1.48 19.94
N GLN A 305 14.99 -2.78 20.13
CA GLN A 305 13.86 -3.64 20.52
C GLN A 305 14.21 -4.53 21.71
N PHE A 306 13.23 -4.82 22.56
CA PHE A 306 13.40 -5.71 23.71
C PHE A 306 12.62 -7.00 23.48
N LEU A 307 13.30 -8.13 23.58
CA LEU A 307 12.74 -9.45 23.30
C LEU A 307 12.91 -10.38 24.49
N THR A 308 11.94 -11.28 24.67
CA THR A 308 12.00 -12.40 25.60
C THR A 308 12.78 -13.58 25.00
N PRO A 309 13.19 -14.60 25.76
CA PRO A 309 13.89 -15.77 25.22
C PRO A 309 13.04 -16.48 24.15
N GLY A 310 13.64 -16.82 23.01
CA GLY A 310 12.95 -17.48 21.90
C GLY A 310 13.46 -17.08 20.52
N MET A 311 12.78 -17.59 19.49
CA MET A 311 12.91 -17.14 18.10
C MET A 311 11.92 -16.02 17.84
N HIS A 312 12.39 -14.89 17.31
CA HIS A 312 11.56 -13.73 17.02
C HIS A 312 11.85 -13.18 15.63
N THR A 313 10.80 -12.67 15.00
CA THR A 313 10.92 -11.77 13.84
C THR A 313 11.04 -10.36 14.36
N LEU A 314 12.08 -9.63 13.96
CA LEU A 314 12.25 -8.22 14.33
C LEU A 314 11.20 -7.35 13.63
N ASP A 315 10.69 -6.36 14.35
CA ASP A 315 9.85 -5.31 13.75
C ASP A 315 10.74 -4.43 12.84
N THR A 316 10.47 -4.46 11.53
CA THR A 316 11.25 -3.70 10.54
C THR A 316 10.48 -2.53 9.93
N HIS A 317 9.31 -2.17 10.49
CA HIS A 317 8.42 -1.15 9.90
C HIS A 317 9.06 0.24 9.86
N SER A 318 9.84 0.60 10.88
CA SER A 318 10.53 1.89 10.97
C SER A 318 11.83 1.97 10.14
N LEU A 319 12.34 0.83 9.64
CA LEU A 319 13.60 0.81 8.91
C LEU A 319 13.45 1.48 7.54
N PRO A 320 14.43 2.25 7.07
CA PRO A 320 14.39 2.88 5.75
C PRO A 320 14.23 1.84 4.62
N PRO A 321 13.55 2.17 3.51
CA PRO A 321 13.53 1.29 2.34
C PRO A 321 14.91 1.19 1.67
N GLY A 322 15.12 0.15 0.88
CA GLY A 322 16.38 -0.15 0.20
C GLY A 322 16.95 -1.51 0.56
N SER A 323 18.08 -1.86 -0.06
CA SER A 323 18.82 -3.10 0.21
C SER A 323 20.16 -2.79 0.87
N TYR A 324 20.35 -3.25 2.10
CA TYR A 324 21.54 -3.01 2.90
C TYR A 324 21.71 -4.07 4.01
N PRO A 325 22.94 -4.32 4.50
CA PRO A 325 23.14 -5.21 5.64
C PRO A 325 22.74 -4.51 6.94
N LEU A 326 21.98 -5.22 7.78
CA LEU A 326 21.71 -4.83 9.17
C LEU A 326 22.74 -5.45 10.10
N ALA A 327 23.32 -4.64 10.98
CA ALA A 327 24.13 -5.11 12.10
C ALA A 327 23.31 -5.10 13.39
N LEU A 328 22.94 -6.29 13.86
CA LEU A 328 22.15 -6.51 15.06
C LEU A 328 23.08 -6.69 16.26
N ARG A 329 23.13 -5.70 17.16
CA ARG A 329 23.92 -5.79 18.40
C ARG A 329 23.02 -6.27 19.52
N ILE A 330 23.28 -7.48 20.01
CA ILE A 330 22.41 -8.17 20.96
C ILE A 330 23.01 -8.04 22.37
N TYR A 331 22.30 -7.32 23.23
CA TYR A 331 22.64 -7.12 24.63
C TYR A 331 21.77 -8.01 25.50
N GLU A 332 22.39 -8.95 26.23
CA GLU A 332 21.72 -9.75 27.24
C GLU A 332 22.22 -9.30 28.62
N ASP A 333 21.31 -9.02 29.55
CA ASP A 333 21.61 -8.46 30.88
C ASP A 333 22.44 -7.15 30.82
N GLY A 334 22.23 -6.35 29.78
CA GLY A 334 22.92 -5.06 29.57
C GLY A 334 24.34 -5.17 28.99
N ILE A 335 24.83 -6.38 28.70
CA ILE A 335 26.16 -6.63 28.14
C ILE A 335 26.03 -7.06 26.68
N LEU A 336 26.81 -6.47 25.78
CA LEU A 336 26.87 -6.90 24.38
C LEU A 336 27.39 -8.35 24.32
N ARG A 337 26.54 -9.28 23.90
CA ARG A 337 26.89 -10.70 23.80
C ARG A 337 27.36 -11.08 22.41
N ARG A 338 26.69 -10.57 21.38
CA ARG A 338 27.05 -10.83 19.99
C ARG A 338 26.57 -9.72 19.06
N THR A 339 27.20 -9.66 17.90
CA THR A 339 26.75 -8.87 16.77
C THR A 339 26.50 -9.80 15.60
N GLU A 340 25.33 -9.69 14.97
CA GLU A 340 24.94 -10.49 13.81
C GLU A 340 24.74 -9.56 12.61
N SER A 341 25.13 -10.02 11.43
CA SER A 341 24.94 -9.28 10.17
C SER A 341 23.94 -10.03 9.30
N GLN A 342 22.81 -9.41 8.96
CA GLN A 342 21.80 -10.02 8.10
C GLN A 342 21.51 -9.13 6.89
N PRO A 343 21.37 -9.70 5.67
CA PRO A 343 20.93 -8.94 4.51
C PRO A 343 19.47 -8.51 4.71
N PHE A 344 19.17 -7.25 4.44
CA PHE A 344 17.83 -6.70 4.52
C PHE A 344 17.50 -5.98 3.22
N SER A 345 16.39 -6.36 2.60
CA SER A 345 15.80 -5.62 1.49
C SER A 345 14.40 -5.23 1.86
N LYS A 346 14.08 -3.95 1.74
CA LYS A 346 12.74 -3.43 1.96
C LYS A 346 12.30 -2.68 0.72
N GLY A 347 11.22 -3.18 0.11
CA GLY A 347 10.55 -2.50 -0.98
C GLY A 347 10.24 -1.06 -0.58
N VAL A 348 10.66 -0.13 -1.43
CA VAL A 348 10.03 1.19 -1.43
C VAL A 348 8.57 0.91 -1.76
N ILE A 349 7.62 1.41 -0.94
CA ILE A 349 6.28 1.61 -1.47
C ILE A 349 6.52 2.54 -2.65
N ALA A 350 6.54 1.98 -3.86
CA ALA A 350 6.29 2.77 -5.04
C ALA A 350 4.97 3.44 -4.70
N SER A 351 5.03 4.72 -4.32
CA SER A 351 3.89 5.59 -4.16
C SER A 351 3.00 5.25 -5.34
N VAL A 352 1.94 4.48 -5.06
CA VAL A 352 1.24 3.60 -6.00
C VAL A 352 1.42 4.09 -7.42
N HIS A 353 2.25 3.44 -8.24
CA HIS A 353 2.50 3.66 -9.68
C HIS A 353 1.58 4.72 -10.33
N ARG A 354 1.69 5.99 -9.92
CA ARG A 354 0.72 7.06 -10.27
C ARG A 354 1.45 8.38 -10.28
N PRO A 355 1.19 9.20 -11.31
CA PRO A 355 1.84 10.49 -11.45
C PRO A 355 1.52 11.36 -10.23
N SER A 356 2.55 11.69 -9.45
CA SER A 356 2.46 12.71 -8.42
C SER A 356 2.42 14.08 -9.12
N GLY A 357 1.31 14.78 -8.95
CA GLY A 357 1.08 16.07 -9.60
C GLY A 357 0.88 17.18 -8.59
N LEU A 358 1.35 18.38 -8.94
CA LEU A 358 1.05 19.61 -8.21
C LEU A 358 0.71 20.71 -9.20
N PHE A 359 -0.44 21.33 -9.00
CA PHE A 359 -0.87 22.53 -9.70
C PHE A 359 -1.10 23.66 -8.70
N ARG A 360 -0.62 24.86 -9.05
CA ARG A 360 -0.79 26.08 -8.27
C ARG A 360 -1.11 27.23 -9.18
N ALA A 361 -2.05 28.06 -8.77
CA ALA A 361 -2.39 29.29 -9.45
C ALA A 361 -2.67 30.37 -8.41
N GLY A 362 -2.05 31.54 -8.55
CA GLY A 362 -2.26 32.62 -7.60
C GLY A 362 -1.29 33.78 -7.77
N ARG A 363 -1.45 34.75 -6.88
CA ARG A 363 -0.59 35.92 -6.81
C ARG A 363 0.58 35.63 -5.89
N LYS A 364 1.79 35.71 -6.42
CA LYS A 364 3.01 35.70 -5.60
C LYS A 364 2.94 36.83 -4.58
N ILE A 365 3.16 36.49 -3.31
CA ILE A 365 3.32 37.47 -2.26
C ILE A 365 4.81 37.81 -2.22
N PRO A 366 5.18 39.06 -2.52
CA PRO A 366 6.56 39.46 -2.37
C PRO A 366 6.93 39.36 -0.89
N GLY A 367 7.95 38.57 -0.56
CA GLY A 367 8.81 38.97 0.55
C GLY A 367 9.51 40.22 0.08
N ILE A 368 9.27 41.37 0.73
CA ILE A 368 9.97 42.65 0.48
C ILE A 368 10.28 42.89 -1.04
N LYS A 369 9.23 43.26 -1.82
CA LYS A 369 9.18 43.74 -3.25
C LYS A 369 9.40 42.75 -4.42
N PRO A 370 8.91 43.07 -5.66
CA PRO A 370 7.51 43.12 -6.10
C PRO A 370 7.14 41.99 -7.10
N ALA A 371 5.86 41.98 -7.49
CA ALA A 371 5.07 40.86 -7.99
C ALA A 371 5.27 40.50 -9.48
N ILE A 372 5.19 39.20 -9.77
CA ILE A 372 4.84 38.61 -11.08
C ILE A 372 3.79 37.53 -10.81
N MET A 373 2.66 37.57 -11.53
CA MET A 373 1.67 36.49 -11.54
C MET A 373 2.24 35.32 -12.34
N THR A 374 2.28 34.12 -11.77
CA THR A 374 2.84 32.93 -12.44
C THR A 374 1.84 31.78 -12.35
N VAL A 375 1.32 31.37 -13.50
CA VAL A 375 0.62 30.09 -13.66
C VAL A 375 1.68 29.08 -14.11
N ARG A 376 1.87 27.98 -13.36
CA ARG A 376 2.84 26.94 -13.74
C ARG A 376 2.24 25.56 -13.55
N LEU A 377 2.09 24.82 -14.64
CA LEU A 377 1.93 23.37 -14.64
C LEU A 377 3.31 22.73 -14.48
N SER A 378 3.45 21.79 -13.55
CA SER A 378 4.62 20.91 -13.48
C SER A 378 4.15 19.47 -13.45
N TRP A 379 4.54 18.72 -14.47
CA TRP A 379 4.41 17.27 -14.59
C TRP A 379 5.81 16.67 -14.54
N LEU A 380 5.99 15.59 -13.78
CA LEU A 380 7.18 14.73 -13.85
C LEU A 380 6.76 13.44 -14.59
N PRO A 381 7.13 13.28 -15.87
CA PRO A 381 7.13 11.96 -16.51
C PRO A 381 8.47 11.26 -16.28
N ASP A 382 8.43 9.95 -16.08
CA ASP A 382 9.61 9.09 -16.13
C ASP A 382 10.14 9.01 -17.57
N SER A 383 11.45 9.19 -17.71
CA SER A 383 12.31 8.93 -18.87
C SER A 383 12.03 9.68 -20.18
N GLU A 384 13.08 10.37 -20.63
CA GLU A 384 13.36 10.88 -21.99
C GLU A 384 12.19 11.49 -22.78
N LEU A 385 12.14 12.83 -22.83
CA LEU A 385 12.10 13.67 -24.05
C LEU A 385 11.77 15.13 -23.69
N GLY A 386 12.44 16.06 -24.37
CA GLY A 386 12.64 17.45 -23.96
C GLY A 386 11.40 18.34 -23.81
N CYS A 387 11.47 19.28 -22.86
CA CYS A 387 10.48 20.34 -22.66
C CYS A 387 10.52 21.38 -23.79
N GLY A 388 9.42 21.48 -24.54
CA GLY A 388 9.09 22.67 -25.34
C GLY A 388 8.33 23.71 -24.50
N LYS A 389 8.77 24.98 -24.54
CA LYS A 389 8.02 26.13 -24.00
C LYS A 389 6.88 26.47 -24.95
N ILE A 390 5.66 26.64 -24.43
CA ILE A 390 4.59 27.37 -25.10
C ILE A 390 4.26 28.61 -24.27
N SER A 391 4.43 29.77 -24.88
CA SER A 391 4.06 31.09 -24.35
C SER A 391 2.76 31.54 -25.00
N VAL A 392 1.78 31.95 -24.19
CA VAL A 392 0.68 32.85 -24.55
C VAL A 392 0.62 33.94 -23.50
#